data_AF-A0A969EHH1-F1
#
_entry.id   AF-A0A969EHH1-F1
#
_cell.length_a   1.000
_cell.length_b   1.000
_cell.length_c   1.000
_cell.angle_alpha   90.00
_cell.angle_beta   90.00
_cell.angle_gamma   90.00
#
_symmetry.space_group_name_H-M   'P 1'
#
loop_
_entity.id
_entity.type
_entity.pdbx_description
1 polymer ?
#
loop_
_entity_poly.entity_id
_entity_poly.type
_entity_poly.pdbx_seq_one_letter_code
_entity_poly.pdbx_strand_id
1 'polypeptide(L)'
;MISLIARARRKKNVEAPADRGFTNPDPADGTKPLTFEELLREIQQSKTATETKPKPLRTKPKPTFGERKPFVHEQPPKPKYVDYDDDIKEEEQDLEDASYDYRDKDKIYDVYEKAKQEAFLRPSLEETSNVDDTDVRWKRFDEFTAKREKPSFNFVHELRDPKGFKKAFILSEILNRKY
;
A
#
# COMPACT_ATOMS: atom_id res chain seq x y z
N MET A 1 3.31 -17.24 -65.38
CA MET A 1 2.06 -17.15 -64.59
C MET A 1 1.80 -18.50 -63.96
N ILE A 2 1.99 -18.65 -62.65
CA ILE A 2 1.61 -19.84 -61.88
C ILE A 2 0.91 -19.35 -60.61
N SER A 3 -0.29 -19.88 -60.38
CA SER A 3 -1.29 -19.42 -59.42
C SER A 3 -1.26 -20.18 -58.09
N LEU A 4 -1.62 -19.44 -57.04
CA LEU A 4 -2.30 -19.79 -55.77
C LEU A 4 -2.00 -21.14 -55.07
N ILE A 5 -1.39 -21.05 -53.89
CA ILE A 5 -1.72 -21.92 -52.74
C ILE A 5 -2.12 -21.01 -51.57
N ALA A 6 -3.42 -20.79 -51.43
CA ALA A 6 -4.00 -20.17 -50.24
C ALA A 6 -4.09 -21.25 -49.15
N ARG A 7 -3.24 -21.16 -48.13
CA ARG A 7 -3.29 -22.07 -46.98
C ARG A 7 -4.20 -21.47 -45.90
N ALA A 8 -5.43 -21.96 -45.84
CA ALA A 8 -6.36 -21.66 -44.76
C ALA A 8 -5.82 -22.20 -43.42
N ARG A 9 -5.71 -21.33 -42.40
CA ARG A 9 -5.58 -21.73 -40.99
C ARG A 9 -6.85 -21.30 -40.26
N ARG A 10 -7.62 -22.28 -39.76
CA ARG A 10 -8.70 -22.05 -38.79
C ARG A 10 -8.16 -22.18 -37.36
N LYS A 11 -8.50 -21.15 -36.57
CA LYS A 11 -8.70 -21.04 -35.11
C LYS A 11 -7.65 -21.63 -34.14
N LYS A 12 -7.07 -20.74 -33.32
CA LYS A 12 -7.00 -20.91 -31.87
C LYS A 12 -7.56 -19.66 -31.21
N ASN A 13 -8.37 -19.86 -30.18
CA ASN A 13 -8.96 -18.82 -29.33
C ASN A 13 -7.89 -17.83 -28.89
N VAL A 14 -8.20 -16.54 -29.02
CA VAL A 14 -7.47 -15.48 -28.33
C VAL A 14 -7.90 -15.57 -26.87
N GLU A 15 -7.14 -16.30 -26.08
CA GLU A 15 -7.15 -16.14 -24.63
C GLU A 15 -6.48 -14.79 -24.35
N ALA A 16 -7.16 -13.97 -23.53
CA ALA A 16 -6.73 -12.63 -23.17
C ALA A 16 -5.26 -12.63 -22.68
N PRO A 17 -4.46 -11.59 -22.99
CA PRO A 17 -3.12 -11.50 -22.44
C PRO A 17 -3.22 -11.53 -20.92
N ALA A 18 -2.57 -12.53 -20.31
CA ALA A 18 -2.39 -12.60 -18.87
C ALA A 18 -1.85 -11.26 -18.39
N ASP A 19 -2.61 -10.68 -17.48
CA ASP A 19 -2.34 -9.41 -16.84
C ASP A 19 -0.91 -9.44 -16.28
N ARG A 20 -0.13 -8.42 -16.63
CA ARG A 20 1.27 -8.35 -16.26
C ARG A 20 1.31 -8.18 -14.76
N GLY A 21 1.89 -9.18 -14.08
CA GLY A 21 2.01 -9.23 -12.64
C GLY A 21 2.50 -7.90 -12.07
N PHE A 22 1.64 -7.25 -11.32
CA PHE A 22 2.04 -6.31 -10.29
C PHE A 22 2.91 -7.09 -9.30
N THR A 23 4.17 -6.71 -9.15
CA THR A 23 5.01 -7.21 -8.06
C THR A 23 4.44 -6.68 -6.76
N ASN A 24 3.68 -7.52 -6.06
CA ASN A 24 3.31 -7.29 -4.68
C ASN A 24 4.60 -7.21 -3.83
N PRO A 25 4.69 -6.28 -2.86
CA PRO A 25 5.75 -6.32 -1.87
C PRO A 25 5.65 -7.64 -1.08
N ASP A 26 6.80 -8.25 -0.80
CA ASP A 26 6.89 -9.48 0.00
C ASP A 26 6.14 -9.29 1.34
N PRO A 27 5.16 -10.15 1.67
CA PRO A 27 4.56 -10.14 2.99
C PRO A 27 5.56 -10.75 3.97
N ALA A 28 6.27 -9.90 4.69
CA ALA A 28 6.73 -10.27 6.03
C ALA A 28 5.49 -10.74 6.81
N ASP A 29 5.56 -11.94 7.37
CA ASP A 29 4.49 -12.66 8.07
C ASP A 29 3.40 -13.30 7.20
N GLY A 30 3.75 -14.40 6.52
CA GLY A 30 2.97 -15.66 6.39
C GLY A 30 1.51 -15.61 5.91
N THR A 31 1.01 -14.45 5.55
CA THR A 31 -0.38 -14.17 5.20
C THR A 31 -0.44 -14.11 3.69
N LYS A 32 -1.30 -14.94 3.12
CA LYS A 32 -1.48 -15.03 1.68
C LYS A 32 -1.98 -13.67 1.18
N PRO A 33 -1.42 -13.11 0.09
CA PRO A 33 -1.89 -11.86 -0.46
C PRO A 33 -3.35 -12.01 -0.88
N LEU A 34 -4.24 -11.24 -0.27
CA LEU A 34 -5.67 -11.24 -0.58
C LEU A 34 -5.89 -10.62 -1.96
N THR A 35 -6.76 -11.23 -2.75
CA THR A 35 -7.20 -10.65 -4.02
C THR A 35 -8.17 -9.49 -3.78
N PHE A 36 -8.28 -8.56 -4.74
CA PHE A 36 -9.20 -7.41 -4.62
C PHE A 36 -10.66 -7.84 -4.38
N GLU A 37 -11.08 -8.95 -5.01
CA GLU A 37 -12.42 -9.53 -4.80
C GLU A 37 -12.60 -10.08 -3.38
N GLU A 38 -11.58 -10.72 -2.80
CA GLU A 38 -11.60 -11.18 -1.41
C GLU A 38 -11.64 -10.02 -0.42
N LEU A 39 -10.85 -8.96 -0.67
CA LEU A 39 -10.83 -7.77 0.17
C LEU A 39 -12.20 -7.06 0.16
N LEU A 40 -12.83 -6.93 -1.01
CA LEU A 40 -14.18 -6.36 -1.11
C LEU A 40 -15.20 -7.21 -0.36
N ARG A 41 -15.10 -8.54 -0.45
CA ARG A 41 -15.96 -9.45 0.30
C ARG A 41 -15.75 -9.31 1.81
N GLU A 42 -14.52 -9.17 2.28
CA GLU A 42 -14.20 -8.96 3.69
C GLU A 42 -14.75 -7.62 4.22
N ILE A 43 -14.63 -6.55 3.44
CA ILE A 43 -15.21 -5.23 3.77
C ILE A 43 -16.74 -5.27 3.83
N GLN A 44 -17.38 -5.99 2.90
CA GLN A 44 -18.85 -6.15 2.92
C GLN A 44 -19.34 -6.99 4.10
N GLN A 45 -18.57 -8.02 4.50
CA GLN A 45 -18.89 -8.87 5.64
C GLN A 45 -18.67 -8.16 6.99
N SER A 46 -17.62 -7.34 7.11
CA SER A 46 -17.37 -6.53 8.32
C SER A 46 -18.39 -5.40 8.49
N LYS A 47 -18.90 -4.84 7.39
CA LYS A 47 -19.93 -3.79 7.42
C LYS A 47 -21.26 -4.29 8.01
N THR A 48 -21.64 -5.55 7.77
CA THR A 48 -22.88 -6.13 8.33
C THR A 48 -22.74 -6.57 9.80
N ALA A 49 -21.51 -6.74 10.30
CA ALA A 49 -21.25 -7.11 11.69
C ALA A 49 -21.29 -5.93 12.68
N THR A 50 -21.21 -4.69 12.20
CA THR A 50 -21.16 -3.49 13.06
C THR A 50 -22.50 -2.73 13.14
N GLU A 51 -23.55 -3.23 12.50
CA GLU A 51 -24.91 -2.70 12.66
C GLU A 51 -25.61 -3.31 13.88
N THR A 52 -25.05 -3.09 15.06
CA THR A 52 -25.85 -3.08 16.29
C THR A 52 -26.80 -1.90 16.20
N LYS A 53 -28.02 -2.20 15.73
CA LYS A 53 -29.23 -1.38 15.74
C LYS A 53 -29.18 -0.30 16.84
N PRO A 54 -29.26 1.00 16.52
CA PRO A 54 -29.59 1.98 17.55
C PRO A 54 -30.96 1.60 18.13
N LYS A 55 -31.02 1.39 19.45
CA LYS A 55 -32.28 1.16 20.17
C LYS A 55 -33.26 2.28 19.79
N PRO A 56 -34.48 1.98 19.32
CA PRO A 56 -35.47 3.02 19.12
C PRO A 56 -35.77 3.67 20.47
N LEU A 57 -35.66 4.99 20.52
CA LEU A 57 -36.10 5.82 21.64
C LEU A 57 -37.55 5.45 21.98
N ARG A 58 -37.78 5.08 23.25
CA ARG A 58 -39.10 4.82 23.81
C ARG A 58 -40.02 6.01 23.49
N THR A 59 -41.02 5.78 22.66
CA THR A 59 -42.16 6.69 22.50
C THR A 59 -42.94 6.70 23.81
N LYS A 60 -43.14 7.87 24.40
CA LYS A 60 -44.02 8.03 25.56
C LYS A 60 -45.44 7.61 25.16
N PRO A 61 -46.19 6.85 25.98
CA PRO A 61 -47.56 6.50 25.67
C PRO A 61 -48.42 7.77 25.62
N LYS A 62 -49.24 7.85 24.57
CA LYS A 62 -50.29 8.86 24.37
C LYS A 62 -51.28 8.76 25.54
N PRO A 63 -51.60 9.85 26.26
CA PRO A 63 -52.59 9.77 27.33
C PRO A 63 -53.96 9.46 26.73
N THR A 64 -54.56 8.36 27.17
CA THR A 64 -55.96 8.02 26.94
C THR A 64 -56.83 8.96 27.77
N PHE A 65 -57.80 9.59 27.11
CA PHE A 65 -58.76 10.51 27.74
C PHE A 65 -59.77 9.67 28.53
N GLY A 66 -59.47 9.41 29.80
CA GLY A 66 -60.36 8.74 30.75
C GLY A 66 -61.12 9.75 31.61
N GLU A 67 -62.45 9.67 31.52
CA GLU A 67 -63.50 10.10 32.45
C GLU A 67 -63.18 11.18 33.49
N ARG A 68 -63.82 12.34 33.31
CA ARG A 68 -63.79 13.50 34.21
C ARG A 68 -64.37 13.15 35.59
N LYS A 69 -63.53 13.16 36.62
CA LYS A 69 -63.99 13.34 38.01
C LYS A 69 -64.24 14.84 38.27
N PRO A 70 -65.23 15.24 39.09
CA PRO A 70 -65.47 16.64 39.41
C PRO A 70 -64.28 17.23 40.18
N PHE A 71 -63.81 18.39 39.71
CA PHE A 71 -62.72 19.17 40.29
C PHE A 71 -63.14 19.68 41.68
N VAL A 72 -62.45 19.23 42.73
CA VAL A 72 -62.44 19.92 44.03
C VAL A 72 -61.31 20.93 43.96
N HIS A 73 -61.61 22.22 44.11
CA HIS A 73 -60.61 23.29 44.14
C HIS A 73 -59.91 23.29 45.50
N GLU A 74 -58.88 22.47 45.66
CA GLU A 74 -57.90 22.65 46.72
C GLU A 74 -56.98 23.80 46.35
N GLN A 75 -56.91 24.84 47.19
CA GLN A 75 -55.98 25.95 46.96
C GLN A 75 -54.55 25.41 46.96
N PRO A 76 -53.71 25.80 45.99
CA PRO A 76 -52.32 25.35 45.97
C PRO A 76 -51.62 25.85 47.25
N PRO A 77 -50.87 24.99 47.96
CA PRO A 77 -50.08 25.44 49.09
C PRO A 77 -49.09 26.50 48.62
N LYS A 78 -49.00 27.62 49.36
CA LYS A 78 -48.05 28.69 49.06
C LYS A 78 -46.63 28.10 49.05
N PRO A 79 -45.81 28.39 48.03
CA PRO A 79 -44.45 27.88 47.99
C PRO A 79 -43.67 28.43 49.17
N LYS A 80 -43.00 27.55 49.91
CA LYS A 80 -42.06 27.93 50.97
C LYS A 80 -40.80 28.45 50.27
N TYR A 81 -40.54 29.74 50.40
CA TYR A 81 -39.31 30.35 49.89
C TYR A 81 -38.13 29.80 50.70
N VAL A 82 -37.14 29.25 50.01
CA VAL A 82 -35.88 28.77 50.62
C VAL A 82 -34.83 29.78 50.17
N ASP A 83 -34.25 30.47 51.14
CA ASP A 83 -33.15 31.41 50.89
C ASP A 83 -31.85 30.61 50.86
N TYR A 84 -31.21 30.55 49.71
CA TYR A 84 -30.01 29.73 49.49
C TYR A 84 -28.72 30.50 49.77
N ASP A 85 -28.82 31.78 50.10
CA ASP A 85 -27.66 32.64 50.36
C ASP A 85 -27.00 32.34 51.71
N ASP A 86 -27.73 31.77 52.69
CA ASP A 86 -27.21 31.49 54.04
C ASP A 86 -26.28 30.26 54.11
N ASP A 87 -26.30 29.37 53.12
CA ASP A 87 -25.50 28.12 53.09
C ASP A 87 -24.27 28.20 52.16
N ILE A 88 -24.06 29.32 51.46
CA ILE A 88 -22.90 29.51 50.59
C ILE A 88 -21.74 30.01 51.46
N LYS A 89 -20.74 29.15 51.64
CA LYS A 89 -19.47 29.57 52.27
C LYS A 89 -18.81 30.62 51.39
N GLU A 90 -18.35 31.70 52.01
CA GLU A 90 -17.56 32.75 51.37
C GLU A 90 -16.26 32.13 50.80
N GLU A 91 -16.21 31.90 49.49
CA GLU A 91 -15.09 31.25 48.81
C GLU A 91 -13.92 32.24 48.65
N GLU A 92 -13.22 32.54 49.74
CA GLU A 92 -11.91 33.25 49.73
C GLU A 92 -10.76 32.31 49.31
N GLN A 93 -10.90 31.63 48.17
CA GLN A 93 -9.77 30.93 47.56
C GLN A 93 -9.12 31.81 46.51
N ASP A 94 -7.87 32.20 46.76
CA ASP A 94 -7.03 32.83 45.76
C ASP A 94 -6.94 31.89 44.54
N LEU A 95 -7.26 32.42 43.36
CA LEU A 95 -7.17 31.67 42.10
C LEU A 95 -5.70 31.28 41.87
N GLU A 96 -5.43 29.97 41.80
CA GLU A 96 -4.09 29.48 41.45
C GLU A 96 -3.67 30.03 40.08
N ASP A 97 -2.43 30.53 39.99
CA ASP A 97 -1.85 31.03 38.74
C ASP A 97 -1.72 29.88 37.73
N ALA A 98 -2.72 29.75 36.86
CA ALA A 98 -2.84 28.67 35.90
C ALA A 98 -1.96 28.93 34.67
N SER A 99 -0.63 28.88 34.83
CA SER A 99 0.29 28.81 33.69
C SER A 99 0.17 27.42 33.04
N TYR A 100 -0.84 27.27 32.18
CA TYR A 100 -1.00 26.11 31.29
C TYR A 100 -0.15 26.30 30.04
N ASP A 101 1.18 26.18 30.20
CA ASP A 101 2.02 25.92 29.03
C ASP A 101 1.81 24.48 28.58
N TYR A 102 0.94 24.32 27.59
CA TYR A 102 0.64 23.04 26.93
C TYR A 102 1.87 22.37 26.31
N ARG A 103 2.94 23.15 26.07
CA ARG A 103 4.22 22.64 25.57
C ARG A 103 4.96 21.76 26.56
N ASP A 104 4.88 22.07 27.85
CA ASP A 104 5.73 21.41 28.86
C ASP A 104 5.03 20.24 29.56
N LYS A 105 3.70 20.13 29.43
CA LYS A 105 2.88 19.16 30.17
C LYS A 105 2.57 17.88 29.37
N ASP A 106 2.59 17.95 28.03
CA ASP A 106 2.16 16.85 27.18
C ASP A 106 3.32 16.18 26.43
N LYS A 107 3.57 14.91 26.75
CA LYS A 107 4.48 14.01 26.00
C LYS A 107 4.14 13.92 24.51
N ILE A 108 2.91 14.27 24.14
CA ILE A 108 2.44 14.34 22.75
C ILE A 108 3.19 15.43 21.98
N TYR A 109 3.51 16.56 22.64
CA TYR A 109 4.24 17.66 22.02
C TYR A 109 5.68 17.26 21.69
N ASP A 110 6.35 16.53 22.59
CA ASP A 110 7.69 15.97 22.35
C ASP A 110 7.71 15.01 21.14
N VAL A 111 6.71 14.14 21.04
CA VAL A 111 6.56 13.21 19.91
C VAL A 111 6.32 13.97 18.62
N TYR A 112 5.48 15.00 18.64
CA TYR A 112 5.20 15.85 17.49
C TYR A 112 6.45 16.59 17.00
N GLU A 113 7.17 17.28 17.89
CA GLU A 113 8.39 18.01 17.52
C GLU A 113 9.50 17.06 17.03
N LYS A 114 9.64 15.89 17.66
CA LYS A 114 10.60 14.87 17.20
C LYS A 114 10.25 14.33 15.81
N ALA A 115 8.99 14.00 15.57
CA ALA A 115 8.53 13.51 14.26
C ALA A 115 8.69 14.58 13.17
N LYS A 116 8.42 15.84 13.51
CA LYS A 116 8.65 16.98 12.62
C LYS A 116 10.11 17.10 12.23
N GLN A 117 11.03 17.07 13.19
CA GLN A 117 12.47 17.10 12.91
C GLN A 117 12.91 15.91 12.05
N GLU A 118 12.44 14.71 12.35
CA GLU A 118 12.75 13.51 11.57
C GLU A 118 12.26 13.62 10.13
N ALA A 119 11.04 14.12 9.92
CA ALA A 119 10.48 14.30 8.57
C ALA A 119 11.30 15.28 7.71
N PHE A 120 11.89 16.32 8.32
CA PHE A 120 12.79 17.24 7.62
C PHE A 120 14.14 16.62 7.27
N LEU A 121 14.60 15.64 8.05
CA LEU A 121 15.86 14.93 7.82
C LEU A 121 15.71 13.72 6.90
N ARG A 122 14.49 13.37 6.49
CA ARG A 122 14.26 12.24 5.59
C ARG A 122 14.83 12.58 4.21
N PRO A 123 15.71 11.72 3.66
CA PRO A 123 16.21 11.91 2.30
C PRO A 123 15.04 11.87 1.32
N SER A 124 15.09 12.74 0.32
CA SER A 124 14.03 12.79 -0.69
C SER A 124 13.99 11.48 -1.48
N LEU A 125 12.83 11.14 -2.06
CA LEU A 125 12.72 9.94 -2.89
C LEU A 125 13.74 9.97 -4.03
N GLU A 126 13.97 11.15 -4.61
CA GLU A 126 14.95 11.38 -5.67
C GLU A 126 16.40 11.12 -5.21
N GLU A 127 16.72 11.43 -3.95
CA GLU A 127 18.03 11.17 -3.35
C GLU A 127 18.25 9.68 -3.02
N THR A 128 17.18 8.97 -2.67
CA THR A 128 17.24 7.52 -2.39
C THR A 128 17.08 6.63 -3.62
N SER A 129 16.58 7.16 -4.73
CA SER A 129 16.31 6.42 -5.97
C SER A 129 17.29 6.85 -7.06
N ASN A 130 18.57 6.52 -6.90
CA ASN A 130 19.54 6.71 -7.97
C ASN A 130 19.24 5.76 -9.14
N VAL A 131 19.09 6.32 -10.34
CA VAL A 131 18.88 5.53 -11.58
C VAL A 131 20.05 4.57 -11.82
N ASP A 132 21.24 4.90 -11.34
CA ASP A 132 22.44 4.07 -11.44
C ASP A 132 22.38 2.78 -10.60
N ASP A 133 21.58 2.75 -9.52
CA ASP A 133 21.37 1.55 -8.68
C ASP A 133 20.34 0.59 -9.27
N THR A 134 19.69 0.97 -10.39
CA THR A 134 18.79 0.08 -11.10
C THR A 134 19.56 -0.70 -12.17
N ASP A 135 19.69 -2.02 -11.98
CA ASP A 135 20.16 -2.93 -13.02
C ASP A 135 19.11 -3.04 -14.14
N VAL A 136 19.05 -2.03 -15.01
CA VAL A 136 18.18 -2.04 -16.22
C VAL A 136 18.74 -2.98 -17.31
N ARG A 137 19.85 -3.67 -17.04
CA ARG A 137 20.39 -4.67 -17.96
C ARG A 137 19.46 -5.88 -17.96
N TRP A 138 18.59 -5.94 -18.96
CA TRP A 138 17.83 -7.15 -19.26
C TRP A 138 18.79 -8.33 -19.39
N LYS A 139 18.65 -9.35 -18.52
CA LYS A 139 19.45 -10.59 -18.48
C LYS A 139 19.63 -11.31 -19.83
N ARG A 140 18.84 -10.94 -20.85
CA ARG A 140 18.98 -11.44 -22.23
C ARG A 140 20.17 -10.84 -22.99
N PHE A 141 20.78 -9.76 -22.51
CA PHE A 141 21.90 -9.10 -23.19
C PHE A 141 23.29 -9.55 -22.71
N ASP A 142 23.37 -10.34 -21.63
CA ASP A 142 24.65 -10.87 -21.13
C ASP A 142 25.36 -11.78 -22.15
N GLU A 143 24.59 -12.45 -23.01
CA GLU A 143 25.11 -13.25 -24.12
C GLU A 143 25.82 -12.41 -25.22
N PHE A 144 25.54 -11.11 -25.28
CA PHE A 144 26.15 -10.18 -26.25
C PHE A 144 27.36 -9.44 -25.68
N THR A 145 27.44 -9.29 -24.35
CA THR A 145 28.61 -8.72 -23.66
C THR A 145 29.69 -9.77 -23.40
N ALA A 146 29.32 -11.05 -23.38
CA ALA A 146 30.27 -12.15 -23.44
C ALA A 146 31.17 -11.97 -24.68
N LYS A 147 32.45 -11.68 -24.43
CA LYS A 147 33.46 -11.51 -25.49
C LYS A 147 33.43 -12.75 -26.38
N ARG A 148 32.82 -12.63 -27.56
CA ARG A 148 32.89 -13.67 -28.59
C ARG A 148 34.36 -13.87 -28.92
N GLU A 149 34.92 -15.01 -28.52
CA GLU A 149 36.27 -15.38 -28.89
C GLU A 149 36.37 -15.38 -30.41
N LYS A 150 37.33 -14.62 -30.96
CA LYS A 150 37.53 -14.60 -32.41
C LYS A 150 37.94 -16.01 -32.84
N PRO A 151 37.37 -16.57 -33.92
CA PRO A 151 37.67 -17.93 -34.37
C PRO A 151 39.16 -18.13 -34.71
N SER A 152 39.90 -17.04 -34.89
CA SER A 152 41.34 -17.04 -35.15
C SER A 152 42.20 -17.49 -33.96
N PHE A 153 41.75 -17.32 -32.72
CA PHE A 153 42.55 -17.66 -31.53
C PHE A 153 42.77 -19.18 -31.38
N ASN A 154 41.88 -20.00 -31.94
CA ASN A 154 41.98 -21.46 -31.88
C ASN A 154 43.12 -22.02 -32.76
N PHE A 155 43.56 -21.30 -33.80
CA PHE A 155 44.64 -21.78 -34.67
C PHE A 155 46.01 -21.73 -34.02
N VAL A 156 46.23 -20.80 -33.09
CA VAL A 156 47.52 -20.66 -32.39
C VAL A 156 47.85 -21.91 -31.59
N HIS A 157 46.83 -22.55 -31.00
CA HIS A 157 46.99 -23.81 -30.29
C HIS A 157 47.25 -24.99 -31.23
N GLU A 158 46.65 -24.99 -32.43
CA GLU A 158 46.87 -26.03 -33.44
C GLU A 158 48.28 -25.98 -34.08
N LEU A 159 48.96 -24.83 -34.05
CA LEU A 159 50.33 -24.68 -34.58
C LEU A 159 51.40 -25.40 -33.75
N ARG A 160 51.07 -25.82 -32.51
CA ARG A 160 52.01 -26.49 -31.62
C ARG A 160 52.24 -27.97 -31.99
N ASP A 161 51.28 -28.57 -32.69
CA ASP A 161 51.34 -29.96 -33.14
C ASP A 161 51.72 -30.05 -34.63
N PRO A 162 52.58 -31.00 -35.05
CA PRO A 162 52.99 -31.14 -36.44
C PRO A 162 51.81 -31.54 -37.37
N LYS A 163 50.80 -32.23 -36.83
CA LYS A 163 49.55 -32.55 -37.55
C LYS A 163 48.61 -31.34 -37.60
N GLY A 164 48.55 -30.54 -36.52
CA GLY A 164 47.75 -29.32 -36.46
C GLY A 164 48.29 -28.22 -37.37
N PHE A 165 49.62 -28.11 -37.52
CA PHE A 165 50.26 -27.18 -38.46
C PHE A 165 49.79 -27.38 -39.91
N LYS A 166 49.72 -28.63 -40.39
CA LYS A 166 49.21 -28.93 -41.74
C LYS A 166 47.75 -28.52 -41.91
N LYS A 167 46.93 -28.75 -40.88
CA LYS A 167 45.51 -28.38 -40.87
C LYS A 167 45.34 -26.85 -40.90
N ALA A 168 46.10 -26.14 -40.07
CA ALA A 168 46.13 -24.68 -40.03
C ALA A 168 46.58 -24.09 -41.37
N PHE A 169 47.62 -24.68 -41.99
CA PHE A 169 48.12 -24.27 -43.30
C PHE A 169 47.08 -24.44 -44.43
N ILE A 170 46.39 -25.59 -44.47
CA ILE A 170 45.30 -25.82 -45.44
C ILE A 170 44.13 -24.86 -45.19
N LEU A 171 43.76 -24.62 -43.92
CA LEU A 171 42.69 -23.68 -43.58
C LEU A 171 43.05 -22.24 -43.94
N SER A 172 44.30 -21.80 -43.74
CA SER A 172 44.75 -20.48 -44.18
C SER A 172 44.66 -20.31 -45.70
N GLU A 173 44.97 -21.36 -46.46
CA GLU A 173 44.84 -21.35 -47.92
C GLU A 173 43.37 -21.25 -48.37
N ILE A 174 42.47 -21.98 -47.70
CA ILE A 174 41.03 -21.96 -48.02
C ILE A 174 40.41 -20.59 -47.68
N LEU A 175 40.80 -19.98 -46.55
CA LEU A 175 40.29 -18.67 -46.15
C LEU A 175 40.76 -17.56 -47.11
N ASN A 176 42.02 -17.58 -47.56
CA ASN A 176 42.56 -16.59 -48.50
C ASN A 176 42.00 -16.71 -49.93
N ARG A 177 41.35 -17.82 -50.30
CA ARG A 177 40.70 -17.94 -51.61
C ARG A 177 39.29 -17.36 -51.66
N LYS A 178 38.65 -17.14 -50.51
CA LYS A 178 37.23 -16.77 -50.40
C LYS A 178 37.00 -15.28 -50.09
N TYR A 179 37.99 -14.61 -49.52
CA TYR A 179 38.05 -13.17 -49.29
C TYR A 179 39.18 -12.58 -50.14
#